data_AF-M2R6K3-F1
#
_entry.id   AF-M2R6K3-F1
#
_cell.length_a   1.000
_cell.length_b   1.000
_cell.length_c   1.000
_cell.angle_alpha   90.00
_cell.angle_beta   90.00
_cell.angle_gamma   90.00
#
_symmetry.space_group_name_H-M   'P 1'
#
loop_
_entity.id
_entity.type
_entity.pdbx_description
1 polymer ?
#
loop_
_entity_poly.entity_id
_entity_poly.type
_entity_poly.pdbx_seq_one_letter_code
_entity_poly.pdbx_strand_id
1 'polypeptide(L)'
;MSLASSASFPPSGLPLPRELLLITDELNSPADFLLYRTVFAHLKENKSARAVVVSVSGSEQTWKIMSGKMGVNYAQVLASQRLIFIDAMEHIEQPDDALKLSSTVPLFRYLQTKLVALQSTPDAPVLVVFDDTAALEWTGVPPLELSRFTRALSALCRKTGVALILRHPVATPGEPDDLLRHLLQLCTYHLDVFPLSSGRSGAVHGQVALHAGAGVVSAHKTVARGGALQYRLTDSGAAFFDRGTGGGVL
;
A
#
# COMPACT_ATOMS: atom_id res chain seq x y z
N MET A 1 7.84 -15.46 -33.25
CA MET A 1 7.03 -15.71 -32.05
C MET A 1 7.21 -14.51 -31.14
N SER A 2 6.19 -13.67 -31.01
CA SER A 2 6.27 -12.38 -30.31
C SER A 2 6.46 -12.61 -28.81
N LEU A 3 7.56 -12.11 -28.25
CA LEU A 3 7.75 -11.98 -26.80
C LEU A 3 6.61 -11.12 -26.27
N ALA A 4 5.64 -11.73 -25.57
CA ALA A 4 4.63 -10.98 -24.86
C ALA A 4 5.36 -10.17 -23.78
N SER A 5 5.44 -8.85 -23.96
CA SER A 5 5.80 -7.94 -22.89
C SER A 5 4.88 -8.28 -21.71
N SER A 6 5.44 -8.75 -20.60
CA SER A 6 4.69 -8.85 -19.34
C SER A 6 3.99 -7.52 -19.14
N ALA A 7 2.66 -7.50 -19.20
CA ALA A 7 1.89 -6.28 -18.93
C ALA A 7 2.39 -5.69 -17.62
N SER A 8 2.58 -4.36 -17.57
CA SER A 8 3.15 -3.69 -16.39
C SER A 8 2.38 -4.11 -15.14
N PHE A 9 3.06 -4.78 -14.21
CA PHE A 9 2.52 -5.16 -12.91
C PHE A 9 3.07 -4.23 -11.81
N PRO A 10 2.25 -3.79 -10.83
CA PRO A 10 0.79 -3.89 -10.84
C PRO A 10 0.16 -3.13 -12.03
N PRO A 11 -1.09 -3.44 -12.42
CA PRO A 11 -1.78 -2.75 -13.50
C PRO A 11 -1.70 -1.23 -13.34
N SER A 12 -1.48 -0.51 -14.45
CA SER A 12 -1.38 0.95 -14.44
C SER A 12 -2.65 1.59 -13.85
N GLY A 13 -2.47 2.55 -12.94
CA GLY A 13 -3.57 3.28 -12.31
C GLY A 13 -4.26 2.54 -11.17
N LEU A 14 -3.77 1.36 -10.74
CA LEU A 14 -4.30 0.66 -9.57
C LEU A 14 -3.68 1.25 -8.27
N PRO A 15 -4.47 1.62 -7.24
CA PRO A 15 -5.94 1.70 -7.23
C PRO A 15 -6.47 2.96 -7.94
N LEU A 16 -7.66 2.83 -8.56
CA LEU A 16 -8.37 3.98 -9.12
C LEU A 16 -8.97 4.87 -8.00
N PRO A 17 -9.38 6.11 -8.32
CA PRO A 17 -10.13 6.95 -7.39
C PRO A 17 -11.31 6.19 -6.75
N ARG A 18 -11.46 6.32 -5.42
CA ARG A 18 -12.48 5.64 -4.59
C ARG A 18 -12.24 4.14 -4.38
N GLU A 19 -11.19 3.56 -4.93
CA GLU A 19 -10.84 2.16 -4.69
C GLU A 19 -9.89 2.02 -3.49
N LEU A 20 -10.00 0.87 -2.83
CA LEU A 20 -9.09 0.43 -1.78
C LEU A 20 -8.26 -0.74 -2.30
N LEU A 21 -6.94 -0.57 -2.39
CA LEU A 21 -6.00 -1.66 -2.58
C LEU A 21 -5.47 -2.10 -1.22
N LEU A 22 -5.78 -3.34 -0.83
CA LEU A 22 -5.14 -3.99 0.30
C LEU A 22 -3.88 -4.69 -0.21
N ILE A 23 -2.74 -4.39 0.38
CA ILE A 23 -1.48 -5.10 0.16
C ILE A 23 -1.18 -5.92 1.40
N THR A 24 -1.03 -7.23 1.23
CA THR A 24 -0.51 -8.10 2.29
C THR A 24 0.87 -8.58 1.93
N ASP A 25 1.72 -8.70 2.94
CA ASP A 25 3.05 -9.24 2.81
C ASP A 25 3.44 -10.14 3.97
N GLU A 26 4.24 -11.16 3.68
CA GLU A 26 4.87 -11.98 4.72
C GLU A 26 6.24 -11.40 5.11
N LEU A 27 6.70 -11.68 6.33
CA LEU A 27 7.99 -11.17 6.85
C LEU A 27 9.20 -11.48 5.93
N ASN A 28 9.17 -12.63 5.25
CA ASN A 28 10.23 -13.05 4.31
C ASN A 28 10.09 -12.43 2.91
N SER A 29 9.04 -11.65 2.65
CA SER A 29 8.74 -11.03 1.36
C SER A 29 8.02 -9.69 1.54
N PRO A 30 8.70 -8.69 2.15
CA PRO A 30 8.08 -7.41 2.47
C PRO A 30 7.66 -6.63 1.21
N ALA A 31 6.53 -5.96 1.29
CA ALA A 31 5.90 -5.22 0.18
C ALA A 31 6.26 -3.73 0.08
N ASP A 32 7.16 -3.21 0.91
CA ASP A 32 7.51 -1.77 0.94
C ASP A 32 7.87 -1.22 -0.44
N PHE A 33 8.55 -2.03 -1.26
CA PHE A 33 8.94 -1.65 -2.62
C PHE A 33 7.74 -1.31 -3.52
N LEU A 34 6.58 -1.93 -3.31
CA LEU A 34 5.35 -1.62 -4.02
C LEU A 34 4.78 -0.28 -3.58
N LEU A 35 4.85 0.06 -2.30
CA LEU A 35 4.40 1.34 -1.78
C LEU A 35 5.22 2.48 -2.38
N TYR A 36 6.55 2.39 -2.29
CA TYR A 36 7.45 3.39 -2.88
C TYR A 36 7.20 3.54 -4.37
N ARG A 37 7.14 2.41 -5.11
CA ARG A 37 6.94 2.44 -6.56
C ARG A 37 5.61 3.10 -6.91
N THR A 38 4.53 2.76 -6.22
CA THR A 38 3.19 3.27 -6.54
C THR A 38 3.09 4.76 -6.25
N VAL A 39 3.58 5.22 -5.10
CA VAL A 39 3.56 6.65 -4.74
C VAL A 39 4.43 7.48 -5.70
N PHE A 40 5.65 7.05 -5.99
CA PHE A 40 6.55 7.84 -6.83
C PHE A 40 6.18 7.77 -8.32
N ALA A 41 5.59 6.66 -8.80
CA ALA A 41 4.97 6.61 -10.11
C ALA A 41 3.79 7.60 -10.21
N HIS A 42 2.87 7.58 -9.24
CA HIS A 42 1.73 8.51 -9.17
C HIS A 42 2.16 9.98 -9.22
N LEU A 43 3.20 10.35 -8.47
CA LEU A 43 3.75 11.71 -8.47
C LEU A 43 4.52 12.06 -9.76
N LYS A 44 5.08 11.07 -10.47
CA LYS A 44 5.83 11.30 -11.71
C LYS A 44 4.91 11.43 -12.92
N GLU A 45 3.86 10.62 -12.98
CA GLU A 45 2.91 10.55 -14.09
C GLU A 45 2.03 11.80 -14.19
N ASN A 46 1.71 12.43 -13.05
CA ASN A 46 0.89 13.62 -13.03
C ASN A 46 1.47 14.70 -12.11
N LYS A 47 1.79 15.88 -12.68
CA LYS A 47 2.39 17.02 -11.96
C LYS A 47 1.46 17.67 -10.93
N SER A 48 0.15 17.52 -11.06
CA SER A 48 -0.83 17.98 -10.05
C SER A 48 -1.14 16.91 -9.02
N ALA A 49 -0.71 15.65 -9.24
CA ALA A 49 -0.98 14.57 -8.31
C ALA A 49 -0.39 14.82 -6.93
N ARG A 50 -1.12 14.35 -5.93
CA ARG A 50 -0.76 14.44 -4.52
C ARG A 50 -0.79 13.06 -3.86
N ALA A 51 0.09 12.85 -2.90
CA ALA A 51 0.18 11.63 -2.12
C ALA A 51 0.25 11.98 -0.62
N VAL A 52 -0.48 11.23 0.19
CA VAL A 52 -0.41 11.26 1.64
C VAL A 52 0.08 9.90 2.10
N VAL A 53 1.24 9.86 2.74
CA VAL A 53 1.81 8.64 3.32
C VAL A 53 1.65 8.73 4.83
N VAL A 54 0.88 7.81 5.38
CA VAL A 54 0.69 7.62 6.82
C VAL A 54 1.51 6.41 7.22
N SER A 55 2.57 6.63 7.98
CA SER A 55 3.53 5.60 8.36
C SER A 55 3.41 5.31 9.85
N VAL A 56 3.34 4.03 10.22
CA VAL A 56 3.33 3.61 11.63
C VAL A 56 4.74 3.19 12.08
N SER A 57 5.46 2.45 11.23
CA SER A 57 6.77 1.87 11.54
C SER A 57 7.90 2.33 10.60
N GLY A 58 7.56 2.87 9.42
CA GLY A 58 8.52 3.32 8.41
C GLY A 58 9.05 4.74 8.66
N SER A 59 10.32 4.98 8.32
CA SER A 59 10.97 6.28 8.49
C SER A 59 10.89 7.16 7.24
N GLU A 60 10.72 8.47 7.43
CA GLU A 60 10.72 9.45 6.33
C GLU A 60 12.04 9.41 5.53
N GLN A 61 13.17 9.14 6.21
CA GLN A 61 14.47 9.02 5.58
C GLN A 61 14.51 7.89 4.53
N THR A 62 13.80 6.79 4.77
CA THR A 62 13.71 5.68 3.81
C THR A 62 12.96 6.11 2.56
N TRP A 63 11.83 6.80 2.72
CA TRP A 63 11.08 7.38 1.61
C TRP A 63 11.92 8.37 0.80
N LYS A 64 12.72 9.20 1.47
CA LYS A 64 13.67 10.11 0.81
C LYS A 64 14.71 9.36 -0.02
N ILE A 65 15.35 8.33 0.52
CA ILE A 65 16.35 7.52 -0.22
C ILE A 65 15.70 6.87 -1.44
N MET A 66 14.52 6.27 -1.27
CA MET A 66 13.83 5.55 -2.33
C MET A 66 13.33 6.48 -3.45
N SER A 67 12.90 7.69 -3.12
CA SER A 67 12.52 8.68 -4.13
C SER A 67 13.67 9.00 -5.09
N GLY A 68 14.90 9.12 -4.58
CA GLY A 68 16.09 9.40 -5.38
C GLY A 68 16.39 8.27 -6.36
N LYS A 69 16.26 7.01 -5.91
CA LYS A 69 16.40 5.82 -6.77
C LYS A 69 15.35 5.76 -7.87
N MET A 70 14.16 6.32 -7.63
CA MET A 70 13.06 6.38 -8.60
C MET A 70 13.06 7.66 -9.46
N GLY A 71 14.08 8.51 -9.30
CA GLY A 71 14.23 9.76 -10.06
C GLY A 71 13.22 10.85 -9.68
N VAL A 72 12.70 10.82 -8.46
CA VAL A 72 11.83 11.85 -7.89
C VAL A 72 12.61 12.69 -6.89
N ASN A 73 12.57 14.02 -7.05
CA ASN A 73 13.19 14.93 -6.09
C ASN A 73 12.28 15.06 -4.84
N TYR A 74 12.63 14.35 -3.76
CA TYR A 74 11.88 14.37 -2.50
C TYR A 74 11.62 15.77 -1.96
N ALA A 75 12.68 16.60 -1.89
CA ALA A 75 12.60 17.94 -1.31
C ALA A 75 11.62 18.82 -2.10
N GLN A 76 11.59 18.67 -3.43
CA GLN A 76 10.67 19.40 -4.29
C GLN A 76 9.21 18.98 -4.08
N VAL A 77 8.92 17.67 -4.01
CA VAL A 77 7.54 17.19 -3.81
C VAL A 77 7.01 17.50 -2.41
N LEU A 78 7.88 17.54 -1.40
CA LEU A 78 7.54 17.95 -0.04
C LEU A 78 7.29 19.47 0.05
N ALA A 79 8.19 20.29 -0.49
CA ALA A 79 8.06 21.75 -0.49
C ALA A 79 6.82 22.22 -1.25
N SER A 80 6.45 21.52 -2.33
CA SER A 80 5.22 21.80 -3.10
C SER A 80 3.95 21.18 -2.51
N GLN A 81 4.02 20.54 -1.33
CA GLN A 81 2.91 19.86 -0.67
C GLN A 81 2.23 18.80 -1.56
N ARG A 82 2.98 18.24 -2.51
CA ARG A 82 2.55 17.13 -3.36
C ARG A 82 2.74 15.79 -2.67
N LEU A 83 3.72 15.70 -1.78
CA LEU A 83 3.86 14.58 -0.86
C LEU A 83 3.68 15.12 0.56
N ILE A 84 2.79 14.49 1.33
CA ILE A 84 2.62 14.74 2.76
C ILE A 84 2.97 13.44 3.48
N PHE A 85 3.98 13.51 4.35
CA PHE A 85 4.36 12.40 5.21
C PHE A 85 3.77 12.65 6.61
N ILE A 86 3.13 11.63 7.18
CA ILE A 86 2.49 11.67 8.50
C ILE A 86 3.02 10.49 9.30
N ASP A 87 3.65 10.77 10.43
CA ASP A 87 3.88 9.76 11.45
C ASP A 87 2.54 9.51 12.18
N ALA A 88 2.03 8.29 12.05
CA ALA A 88 0.77 7.89 12.67
C ALA A 88 0.86 7.99 14.20
N MET A 89 2.01 7.62 14.77
CA MET A 89 2.20 7.51 16.22
C MET A 89 2.15 8.86 16.92
N GLU A 90 2.50 9.95 16.24
CA GLU A 90 2.32 11.32 16.74
C GLU A 90 0.84 11.72 16.93
N HIS A 91 -0.08 10.98 16.30
CA HIS A 91 -1.51 11.27 16.26
C HIS A 91 -2.38 10.16 16.88
N ILE A 92 -1.76 9.12 17.44
CA ILE A 92 -2.46 8.11 18.24
C ILE A 92 -2.48 8.61 19.68
N GLU A 93 -3.68 8.71 20.25
CA GLU A 93 -3.82 9.04 21.66
C GLU A 93 -3.49 7.80 22.49
N GLN A 94 -2.37 7.88 23.21
CA GLN A 94 -1.99 6.87 24.18
C GLN A 94 -2.67 7.17 25.52
N PRO A 95 -3.23 6.15 26.19
CA PRO A 95 -3.91 6.36 27.45
C PRO A 95 -2.93 6.63 28.60
N ASP A 96 -3.16 7.68 29.38
CA ASP A 96 -2.44 7.93 30.65
C ASP A 96 -2.81 6.93 31.76
N ASP A 97 -3.95 6.24 31.60
CA ASP A 97 -4.53 5.30 32.56
C ASP A 97 -4.62 3.91 31.91
N ALA A 98 -4.14 2.88 32.60
CA ALA A 98 -4.13 1.49 32.14
C ALA A 98 -5.53 0.94 31.80
N LEU A 99 -6.61 1.58 32.26
CA LEU A 99 -7.98 1.20 31.95
C LEU A 99 -8.53 1.82 30.65
N LYS A 100 -7.85 2.82 30.07
CA LYS A 100 -8.25 3.44 28.81
C LYS A 100 -7.56 2.74 27.64
N LEU A 101 -8.25 2.69 26.50
CA LEU A 101 -7.73 2.10 25.28
C LEU A 101 -7.17 3.20 24.37
N SER A 102 -6.12 2.88 23.61
CA SER A 102 -5.57 3.78 22.60
C SER A 102 -6.62 4.12 21.55
N SER A 103 -6.64 5.38 21.12
CA SER A 103 -7.67 5.92 20.22
C SER A 103 -7.07 6.39 18.90
N THR A 104 -7.72 6.02 17.80
CA THR A 104 -7.33 6.42 16.43
C THR A 104 -8.08 7.65 15.94
N VAL A 105 -9.00 8.17 16.75
CA VAL A 105 -9.86 9.31 16.40
C VAL A 105 -9.05 10.57 16.06
N PRO A 106 -7.98 10.96 16.79
CA PRO A 106 -7.22 12.16 16.44
C PRO A 106 -6.53 12.02 15.07
N LEU A 107 -5.90 10.87 14.80
CA LEU A 107 -5.34 10.55 13.48
C LEU A 107 -6.41 10.62 12.39
N PHE A 108 -7.59 10.04 12.60
CA PHE A 108 -8.69 10.12 11.63
C PHE A 108 -9.11 11.58 11.35
N ARG A 109 -9.28 12.40 12.38
CA ARG A 109 -9.65 13.83 12.23
C ARG A 109 -8.56 14.63 11.52
N TYR A 110 -7.31 14.32 11.80
CA TYR A 110 -6.17 14.93 11.12
C TYR A 110 -6.20 14.60 9.61
N LEU A 111 -6.35 13.32 9.26
CA LEU A 111 -6.48 12.87 7.87
C LEU A 111 -7.69 13.49 7.19
N GLN A 112 -8.84 13.56 7.87
CA GLN A 112 -10.04 14.21 7.35
C GLN A 112 -9.78 15.68 6.98
N THR A 113 -9.13 16.42 7.87
CA THR A 113 -8.80 17.83 7.65
C THR A 113 -7.86 18.00 6.45
N LYS A 114 -6.81 17.17 6.37
CA LYS A 114 -5.86 17.19 5.24
C LYS A 114 -6.54 16.83 3.92
N LEU A 115 -7.33 15.76 3.88
CA LEU A 115 -7.99 15.32 2.65
C LEU A 115 -9.00 16.35 2.15
N VAL A 116 -9.78 16.98 3.04
CA VAL A 116 -10.69 18.08 2.64
C VAL A 116 -9.92 19.27 2.07
N ALA A 117 -8.79 19.66 2.67
CA ALA A 117 -7.96 20.75 2.13
C ALA A 117 -7.36 20.40 0.75
N LEU A 118 -7.03 19.14 0.50
CA LEU A 118 -6.49 18.71 -0.78
C LEU A 118 -7.54 18.73 -1.90
N GLN A 119 -8.84 18.69 -1.57
CA GLN A 119 -9.93 18.80 -2.55
C GLN A 119 -10.12 20.21 -3.11
N SER A 120 -9.48 21.23 -2.53
CA SER A 120 -9.56 22.62 -3.05
C SER A 120 -8.90 22.79 -4.42
N THR A 121 -8.24 21.78 -4.95
CA THR A 121 -7.67 21.77 -6.31
C THR A 121 -8.46 20.77 -7.16
N PRO A 122 -9.37 21.26 -8.03
CA PRO A 122 -10.14 20.40 -8.93
C PRO A 122 -9.20 19.53 -9.77
N ASP A 123 -9.59 18.29 -10.01
CA ASP A 123 -8.93 17.34 -10.91
C ASP A 123 -7.51 16.85 -10.54
N ALA A 124 -6.97 17.24 -9.39
CA ALA A 124 -5.72 16.67 -8.88
C ALA A 124 -5.96 15.28 -8.26
N PRO A 125 -5.42 14.18 -8.82
CA PRO A 125 -5.64 12.87 -8.24
C PRO A 125 -4.85 12.74 -6.94
N VAL A 126 -5.52 12.22 -5.91
CA VAL A 126 -4.96 12.04 -4.58
C VAL A 126 -4.88 10.55 -4.24
N LEU A 127 -3.71 10.14 -3.76
CA LEU A 127 -3.43 8.81 -3.26
C LEU A 127 -3.13 8.88 -1.76
N VAL A 128 -3.79 8.04 -0.96
CA VAL A 128 -3.46 7.83 0.45
C VAL A 128 -2.85 6.45 0.60
N VAL A 129 -1.70 6.38 1.26
CA VAL A 129 -1.07 5.14 1.69
C VAL A 129 -1.10 5.10 3.20
N PHE A 130 -1.67 4.04 3.76
CA PHE A 130 -1.54 3.71 5.18
C PHE A 130 -0.62 2.50 5.30
N ASP A 131 0.60 2.74 5.75
CA ASP A 131 1.65 1.74 5.87
C ASP A 131 1.60 1.10 7.28
N ASP A 132 1.56 -0.23 7.28
CA ASP A 132 1.65 -1.09 8.46
C ASP A 132 0.48 -0.97 9.46
N THR A 133 -0.69 -1.47 9.06
CA THR A 133 -1.86 -1.57 9.97
C THR A 133 -1.65 -2.54 11.14
N ALA A 134 -0.81 -3.58 10.98
CA ALA A 134 -0.52 -4.56 12.02
C ALA A 134 0.31 -3.95 13.16
N ALA A 135 1.24 -3.05 12.85
CA ALA A 135 2.01 -2.36 13.87
C ALA A 135 1.14 -1.58 14.86
N LEU A 136 0.03 -0.96 14.42
CA LEU A 136 -0.87 -0.28 15.36
C LEU A 136 -1.48 -1.25 16.37
N GLU A 137 -1.85 -2.46 15.94
CA GLU A 137 -2.34 -3.50 16.84
C GLU A 137 -1.28 -3.89 17.87
N TRP A 138 -0.03 -4.08 17.42
CA TRP A 138 1.10 -4.39 18.29
C TRP A 138 1.46 -3.27 19.27
N THR A 139 1.18 -2.01 18.92
CA THR A 139 1.33 -0.86 19.82
C THR A 139 0.17 -0.69 20.81
N GLY A 140 -0.80 -1.62 20.80
CA GLY A 140 -1.89 -1.67 21.77
C GLY A 140 -3.21 -1.03 21.30
N VAL A 141 -3.35 -0.69 20.02
CA VAL A 141 -4.64 -0.26 19.47
C VAL A 141 -5.55 -1.48 19.29
N PRO A 142 -6.75 -1.53 19.89
CA PRO A 142 -7.61 -2.70 19.78
C PRO A 142 -8.07 -3.01 18.34
N PRO A 143 -8.20 -4.30 17.94
CA PRO A 143 -8.64 -4.67 16.59
C PRO A 143 -10.00 -4.07 16.19
N LEU A 144 -10.92 -3.92 17.15
CA LEU A 144 -12.22 -3.28 16.91
C LEU A 144 -12.08 -1.78 16.58
N GLU A 145 -11.16 -1.08 17.24
CA GLU A 145 -10.86 0.33 16.97
C GLU A 145 -10.22 0.46 15.58
N LEU A 146 -9.26 -0.41 15.25
CA LEU A 146 -8.64 -0.46 13.92
C LEU A 146 -9.63 -0.79 12.80
N SER A 147 -10.57 -1.70 13.04
CA SER A 147 -11.65 -2.01 12.10
C SER A 147 -12.56 -0.81 11.89
N ARG A 148 -12.89 -0.06 12.95
CA ARG A 148 -13.68 1.18 12.84
C ARG A 148 -12.91 2.25 12.08
N PHE A 149 -11.63 2.43 12.39
CA PHE A 149 -10.73 3.39 11.75
C PHE A 149 -10.59 3.13 10.25
N THR A 150 -10.20 1.91 9.85
CA THR A 150 -9.96 1.55 8.44
C THR A 150 -11.24 1.63 7.62
N ARG A 151 -12.38 1.22 8.18
CA ARG A 151 -13.70 1.43 7.57
C ARG A 151 -14.04 2.92 7.40
N ALA A 152 -13.79 3.75 8.42
CA ALA A 152 -14.05 5.18 8.35
C ALA A 152 -13.13 5.88 7.33
N LEU A 153 -11.84 5.51 7.28
CA LEU A 153 -10.88 6.02 6.31
C LEU A 153 -11.25 5.62 4.88
N SER A 154 -11.66 4.37 4.67
CA SER A 154 -12.16 3.89 3.37
C SER A 154 -13.41 4.67 2.93
N ALA A 155 -14.37 4.88 3.84
CA ALA A 155 -15.56 5.66 3.56
C ALA A 155 -15.24 7.12 3.23
N LEU A 156 -14.29 7.72 3.96
CA LEU A 156 -13.79 9.07 3.70
C LEU A 156 -13.19 9.15 2.30
N CYS A 157 -12.27 8.25 1.95
CA CYS A 157 -11.62 8.23 0.63
C CYS A 157 -12.63 8.05 -0.51
N ARG A 158 -13.63 7.16 -0.35
CA ARG A 158 -14.73 7.00 -1.31
C ARG A 158 -15.54 8.28 -1.48
N LYS A 159 -15.91 8.94 -0.37
CA LYS A 159 -16.65 10.20 -0.38
C LYS A 159 -15.86 11.30 -1.06
N THR A 160 -14.54 11.34 -0.87
CA THR A 160 -13.68 12.40 -1.38
C THR A 160 -13.09 12.13 -2.77
N GLY A 161 -13.30 10.95 -3.35
CA GLY A 161 -12.73 10.60 -4.66
C GLY A 161 -11.25 10.23 -4.59
N VAL A 162 -10.75 9.84 -3.42
CA VAL A 162 -9.34 9.55 -3.16
C VAL A 162 -9.09 8.06 -3.32
N ALA A 163 -7.95 7.68 -3.91
CA ALA A 163 -7.50 6.30 -3.96
C ALA A 163 -6.79 5.92 -2.66
N LEU A 164 -7.01 4.72 -2.13
CA LEU A 164 -6.47 4.27 -0.84
C LEU A 164 -5.67 2.98 -0.99
N ILE A 165 -4.47 2.95 -0.42
CA ILE A 165 -3.66 1.74 -0.23
C ILE A 165 -3.56 1.50 1.27
N LEU A 166 -3.92 0.28 1.71
CA LEU A 166 -3.64 -0.20 3.06
C LEU A 166 -2.61 -1.32 2.95
N ARG A 167 -1.53 -1.26 3.72
CA ARG A 167 -0.62 -2.40 3.89
C ARG A 167 -0.91 -3.10 5.22
N HIS A 168 -0.93 -4.43 5.18
CA HIS A 168 -1.09 -5.26 6.35
C HIS A 168 -0.10 -6.44 6.30
N PRO A 169 1.00 -6.38 7.09
CA PRO A 169 1.91 -7.50 7.25
C PRO A 169 1.22 -8.70 7.90
N VAL A 170 1.37 -9.88 7.30
CA VAL A 170 0.81 -11.14 7.78
C VAL A 170 1.86 -11.87 8.60
N ALA A 171 1.62 -11.97 9.92
CA ALA A 171 2.53 -12.65 10.84
C ALA A 171 2.46 -14.19 10.70
N THR A 172 1.25 -14.73 10.52
CA THR A 172 0.99 -16.18 10.43
C THR A 172 0.36 -16.53 9.08
N PRO A 173 1.15 -16.99 8.09
CA PRO A 173 0.63 -17.34 6.78
C PRO A 173 -0.45 -18.44 6.85
N GLY A 174 -1.56 -18.24 6.14
CA GLY A 174 -2.66 -19.20 6.05
C GLY A 174 -3.74 -19.06 7.14
N GLU A 175 -3.49 -18.30 8.20
CA GLU A 175 -4.43 -18.06 9.29
C GLU A 175 -4.73 -16.56 9.39
N PRO A 176 -5.75 -16.04 8.68
CA PRO A 176 -6.05 -14.62 8.74
C PRO A 176 -6.65 -14.27 10.10
N ASP A 177 -6.07 -13.28 10.77
CA ASP A 177 -6.63 -12.71 11.99
C ASP A 177 -7.94 -11.93 11.72
N ASP A 178 -8.58 -11.46 12.79
CA ASP A 178 -9.87 -10.75 12.70
C ASP A 178 -9.76 -9.45 11.90
N LEU A 179 -8.64 -8.73 12.03
CA LEU A 179 -8.41 -7.47 11.32
C LEU A 179 -8.20 -7.73 9.83
N LEU A 180 -7.36 -8.70 9.45
CA LEU A 180 -7.15 -9.08 8.07
C LEU A 180 -8.44 -9.55 7.40
N ARG A 181 -9.26 -10.37 8.08
CA ARG A 181 -10.58 -10.75 7.57
C ARG A 181 -11.47 -9.54 7.31
N HIS A 182 -11.45 -8.56 8.21
CA HIS A 182 -12.16 -7.29 8.01
C HIS A 182 -11.63 -6.50 6.79
N LEU A 183 -10.30 -6.37 6.66
CA LEU A 183 -9.67 -5.64 5.56
C LEU A 183 -9.95 -6.30 4.20
N LEU A 184 -9.94 -7.63 4.14
CA LEU A 184 -10.28 -8.40 2.93
C LEU A 184 -11.72 -8.13 2.47
N GLN A 185 -12.66 -7.99 3.41
CA GLN A 185 -14.05 -7.63 3.10
C GLN A 185 -14.19 -6.16 2.65
N LEU A 186 -13.31 -5.27 3.11
CA LEU A 186 -13.36 -3.84 2.82
C LEU A 186 -12.71 -3.48 1.47
N CYS A 187 -11.72 -4.27 1.03
CA CYS A 187 -10.89 -3.96 -0.12
C CYS A 187 -11.61 -4.09 -1.46
N THR A 188 -11.18 -3.26 -2.40
CA THR A 188 -11.55 -3.36 -3.82
C THR A 188 -10.64 -4.38 -4.51
N TYR A 189 -9.34 -4.30 -4.29
CA TYR A 189 -8.39 -5.32 -4.73
C TYR A 189 -7.49 -5.75 -3.58
N HIS A 190 -7.05 -6.99 -3.63
CA HIS A 190 -6.09 -7.55 -2.68
C HIS A 190 -4.84 -8.01 -3.45
N LEU A 191 -3.72 -7.35 -3.20
CA LEU A 191 -2.42 -7.71 -3.74
C LEU A 191 -1.65 -8.47 -2.66
N ASP A 192 -1.39 -9.74 -2.93
CA ASP A 192 -0.74 -10.67 -2.01
C ASP A 192 0.74 -10.83 -2.39
N VAL A 193 1.65 -10.45 -1.49
CA VAL A 193 3.11 -10.60 -1.65
C VAL A 193 3.60 -11.70 -0.71
N PHE A 194 4.18 -12.75 -1.27
CA PHE A 194 4.52 -13.94 -0.49
C PHE A 194 5.79 -14.61 -1.02
N PRO A 195 6.49 -15.40 -0.20
CA PRO A 195 7.74 -16.04 -0.59
C PRO A 195 7.53 -17.10 -1.67
N LEU A 196 8.63 -17.59 -2.23
CA LEU A 196 8.58 -18.74 -3.14
C LEU A 196 8.20 -20.00 -2.37
N SER A 197 7.25 -20.77 -2.90
CA SER A 197 6.86 -22.05 -2.30
C SER A 197 8.00 -23.08 -2.27
N SER A 198 9.01 -22.92 -3.12
CA SER A 198 10.23 -23.74 -3.15
C SER A 198 11.33 -23.29 -2.19
N GLY A 199 11.12 -22.23 -1.40
CA GLY A 199 12.12 -21.66 -0.50
C GLY A 199 12.88 -20.47 -1.08
N ARG A 200 14.20 -20.40 -0.90
CA ARG A 200 15.00 -19.23 -1.32
C ARG A 200 15.60 -19.41 -2.72
N SER A 201 15.69 -18.32 -3.48
CA SER A 201 16.39 -18.25 -4.75
C SER A 201 17.34 -17.06 -4.76
N GLY A 202 18.54 -17.21 -5.34
CA GLY A 202 19.49 -16.10 -5.49
C GLY A 202 19.05 -15.07 -6.53
N ALA A 203 18.13 -15.43 -7.43
CA ALA A 203 17.68 -14.56 -8.52
C ALA A 203 16.25 -14.04 -8.33
N VAL A 204 15.43 -14.69 -7.50
CA VAL A 204 14.00 -14.38 -7.33
C VAL A 204 13.73 -14.09 -5.86
N HIS A 205 13.13 -12.94 -5.57
CA HIS A 205 12.92 -12.47 -4.20
C HIS A 205 11.59 -12.98 -3.62
N GLY A 206 10.56 -13.14 -4.45
CA GLY A 206 9.26 -13.62 -4.01
C GLY A 206 8.25 -13.71 -5.15
N GLN A 207 6.98 -13.77 -4.78
CA GLN A 207 5.84 -13.86 -5.69
C GLN A 207 4.78 -12.83 -5.34
N VAL A 208 3.99 -12.45 -6.34
CA VAL A 208 2.84 -11.56 -6.19
C VAL A 208 1.61 -12.10 -6.90
N ALA A 209 0.47 -11.99 -6.25
CA ALA A 209 -0.85 -12.27 -6.81
C ALA A 209 -1.76 -11.04 -6.66
N LEU A 210 -2.77 -10.94 -7.52
CA LEU A 210 -3.74 -9.85 -7.49
C LEU A 210 -5.15 -10.43 -7.54
N HIS A 211 -5.90 -10.24 -6.49
CA HIS A 211 -7.24 -10.75 -6.30
C HIS A 211 -8.27 -9.61 -6.37
N ALA A 212 -9.46 -9.91 -6.90
CA ALA A 212 -10.59 -9.02 -6.76
C ALA A 212 -11.13 -9.12 -5.32
N GLY A 213 -11.46 -7.98 -4.73
CA GLY A 213 -12.13 -7.89 -3.44
C GLY A 213 -13.64 -8.15 -3.55
N ALA A 214 -14.33 -8.16 -2.40
CA ALA A 214 -15.71 -8.62 -2.29
C ALA A 214 -16.76 -7.80 -3.08
N GLY A 215 -16.43 -6.58 -3.50
CA GLY A 215 -17.36 -5.66 -4.17
C GLY A 215 -17.02 -5.29 -5.61
N VAL A 216 -16.04 -5.94 -6.24
CA VAL A 216 -15.55 -5.52 -7.57
C VAL A 216 -16.26 -6.21 -8.72
N VAL A 217 -16.73 -5.38 -9.66
CA VAL A 217 -16.97 -5.78 -11.06
C VAL A 217 -15.67 -5.49 -11.82
N SER A 218 -14.94 -6.53 -12.19
CA SER A 218 -13.51 -6.47 -12.60
C SER A 218 -13.21 -5.42 -13.68
N ALA A 219 -12.45 -4.38 -13.30
CA ALA A 219 -11.85 -3.42 -14.23
C ALA A 219 -10.39 -3.78 -14.58
N HIS A 220 -9.67 -4.40 -13.63
CA HIS A 220 -8.30 -4.88 -13.83
C HIS A 220 -8.25 -6.41 -13.90
N LYS A 221 -7.34 -6.92 -14.75
CA LYS A 221 -7.05 -8.35 -14.84
C LYS A 221 -6.42 -8.85 -13.54
N THR A 222 -7.06 -9.81 -12.91
CA THR A 222 -6.56 -10.47 -11.70
C THR A 222 -5.52 -11.54 -12.04
N VAL A 223 -4.70 -11.87 -11.05
CA VAL A 223 -3.66 -12.90 -11.09
C VAL A 223 -3.89 -13.81 -9.89
N ALA A 224 -4.45 -15.00 -10.12
CA ALA A 224 -4.67 -15.97 -9.05
C ALA A 224 -3.34 -16.49 -8.50
N ARG A 225 -3.33 -16.96 -7.24
CA ARG A 225 -2.11 -17.44 -6.55
C ARG A 225 -1.39 -18.57 -7.30
N GLY A 226 -2.13 -19.45 -7.98
CA GLY A 226 -1.56 -20.52 -8.80
C GLY A 226 -0.83 -20.03 -10.06
N GLY A 227 -1.11 -18.80 -10.51
CA GLY A 227 -0.43 -18.11 -11.60
C GLY A 227 0.31 -16.85 -11.13
N ALA A 228 0.73 -16.81 -9.85
CA ALA A 228 1.41 -15.67 -9.28
C ALA A 228 2.68 -15.33 -10.07
N LEU A 229 2.91 -14.03 -10.25
CA LEU A 229 4.12 -13.54 -10.91
C LEU A 229 5.28 -13.60 -9.93
N GLN A 230 6.45 -13.94 -10.43
CA GLN A 230 7.68 -13.84 -9.65
C GLN A 230 8.21 -12.41 -9.74
N TYR A 231 8.87 -11.95 -8.67
CA TYR A 231 9.55 -10.66 -8.69
C TYR A 231 11.01 -10.75 -8.28
N ARG A 232 11.81 -9.85 -8.85
CA ARG A 232 13.19 -9.60 -8.48
C ARG A 232 13.37 -8.11 -8.20
N LEU A 233 13.99 -7.80 -7.07
CA LEU A 233 14.40 -6.45 -6.73
C LEU A 233 15.74 -6.14 -7.40
N THR A 234 15.82 -4.95 -8.00
CA THR A 234 17.00 -4.41 -8.66
C THR A 234 17.25 -2.98 -8.15
N ASP A 235 18.38 -2.39 -8.50
CA ASP A 235 18.68 -0.99 -8.13
C ASP A 235 17.66 0.00 -8.71
N SER A 236 17.06 -0.34 -9.85
CA SER A 236 16.02 0.45 -10.53
C SER A 236 14.58 0.16 -10.06
N GLY A 237 14.38 -0.77 -9.13
CA GLY A 237 13.07 -1.18 -8.64
C GLY A 237 12.76 -2.66 -8.88
N ALA A 238 11.48 -3.02 -8.90
CA ALA A 238 11.03 -4.41 -9.04
C ALA A 238 10.71 -4.78 -10.49
N ALA A 239 11.26 -5.92 -10.94
CA ALA A 239 10.88 -6.57 -12.19
C ALA A 239 9.95 -7.74 -11.88
N PHE A 240 8.86 -7.87 -12.64
CA PHE A 240 7.87 -8.95 -12.52
C PHE A 240 7.87 -9.81 -13.78
N PHE A 241 7.76 -11.12 -13.61
CA PHE A 241 7.84 -12.08 -14.72
C PHE A 241 7.11 -13.38 -14.37
N ASP A 242 6.69 -14.12 -15.39
CA ASP A 242 6.05 -15.42 -15.22
C ASP A 242 7.03 -16.46 -14.67
N ARG A 243 6.50 -17.46 -13.95
CA ARG A 243 7.32 -18.56 -13.42
C ARG A 243 8.07 -19.26 -14.55
N GLY A 244 9.37 -19.50 -14.34
CA GLY A 244 10.24 -20.16 -15.33
C GLY A 244 10.82 -19.24 -16.40
N THR A 245 10.51 -17.94 -16.37
CA THR A 245 11.04 -16.94 -17.33
C THR A 245 12.10 -16.01 -16.72
N GLY A 246 12.39 -16.14 -15.42
CA GLY A 246 13.29 -15.24 -14.66
C GLY A 246 14.79 -15.43 -14.86
N GLY A 247 15.21 -16.57 -15.43
CA GLY A 247 16.57 -16.77 -15.89
C GLY A 247 16.57 -16.55 -17.39
N GLY A 248 17.15 -15.46 -17.88
CA GLY A 248 17.21 -15.16 -19.31
C GLY A 248 17.65 -16.38 -20.10
N VAL A 249 16.71 -16.99 -20.83
CA VAL A 249 17.01 -17.95 -21.88
C VAL A 249 17.35 -17.08 -23.09
N LEU A 250 18.63 -17.06 -23.46
CA LEU A 250 19.09 -16.63 -24.78
C LEU A 250 18.56 -17.60 -25.85
#